data_AF-A0A9P5U5E0-F1
#
_entry.id   AF-A0A9P5U5E0-F1
#
_cell.length_a   1.000
_cell.length_b   1.000
_cell.length_c   1.000
_cell.angle_alpha   90.00
_cell.angle_beta   90.00
_cell.angle_gamma   90.00
#
_symmetry.space_group_name_H-M   'P 1'
#
loop_
_entity.id
_entity.type
_entity.pdbx_description
1 polymer ?
#
loop_
_entity_poly.entity_id
_entity_poly.type
_entity_poly.pdbx_seq_one_letter_code
_entity_poly.pdbx_strand_id
1 'polypeptide(L)'
;AAVQLINCGMFGNTPKEPTLAVELRFLDFVTRLYQRLAPNNTAICHTLEDFLRSQGYQLRGQDPLRRHFQSTLRWYNALQQLTTSHVDSILSSARQTIIDNGNTQESATDLECDSSSPPSSPTG
;
A
#
# COMPACT_ATOMS: atom_id res chain seq x y z
N ALA A 1 -10.18 16.58 -9.32
CA ALA A 1 -8.78 16.87 -9.70
C ALA A 1 -7.82 15.72 -9.38
N ALA A 2 -7.75 15.21 -8.14
CA ALA A 2 -6.76 14.18 -7.76
C ALA A 2 -6.74 12.93 -8.67
N VAL A 3 -7.91 12.36 -9.00
CA VAL A 3 -8.02 11.18 -9.90
C VAL A 3 -7.48 11.48 -11.30
N GLN A 4 -7.76 12.68 -11.83
CA GLN A 4 -7.27 13.09 -13.14
C GLN A 4 -5.74 13.23 -13.16
N LEU A 5 -5.14 13.75 -12.09
CA LEU A 5 -3.69 13.83 -11.96
C LEU A 5 -3.06 12.43 -11.97
N ILE A 6 -3.62 11.49 -11.22
CA ILE A 6 -3.12 10.10 -11.17
C ILE A 6 -3.20 9.46 -12.56
N ASN A 7 -4.30 9.67 -13.30
CA ASN A 7 -4.43 9.18 -14.67
C ASN A 7 -3.38 9.77 -15.63
N CYS A 8 -2.89 10.98 -15.34
CA CYS A 8 -1.79 11.62 -16.07
C CYS A 8 -0.40 11.27 -15.51
N GLY A 9 -0.29 10.37 -14.52
CA GLY A 9 0.99 10.01 -13.89
C GLY A 9 1.55 11.08 -12.94
N MET A 10 0.70 11.99 -12.45
CA MET A 10 1.07 13.10 -11.58
C MET A 10 0.42 12.96 -10.19
N PHE A 11 1.09 13.47 -9.16
CA PHE A 11 0.63 13.45 -7.77
C PHE A 11 0.61 14.86 -7.18
N GLY A 12 -0.52 15.23 -6.57
CA GLY A 12 -0.67 16.55 -5.95
C GLY A 12 0.01 16.63 -4.58
N ASN A 13 0.45 17.84 -4.21
CA ASN A 13 1.00 18.12 -2.87
C ASN A 13 -0.04 18.08 -1.74
N THR A 14 -1.33 18.09 -2.08
CA THR A 14 -2.46 18.02 -1.14
C THR A 14 -3.58 17.20 -1.79
N PRO A 15 -4.29 16.35 -1.04
CA PRO A 15 -5.39 15.54 -1.59
C PRO A 15 -6.63 16.36 -2.00
N LYS A 16 -6.91 17.47 -1.30
CA LYS A 16 -8.14 18.26 -1.49
C LYS A 16 -7.96 19.40 -2.52
N GLU A 17 -6.86 20.15 -2.40
CA GLU A 17 -6.54 21.31 -3.26
C GLU A 17 -5.05 21.28 -3.63
N PRO A 18 -4.69 20.62 -4.74
CA PRO A 18 -3.30 20.55 -5.18
C PRO A 18 -2.87 21.88 -5.81
N THR A 19 -1.85 22.50 -5.25
CA THR A 19 -1.21 23.72 -5.77
C THR A 19 0.02 23.40 -6.64
N LEU A 20 0.62 22.23 -6.42
CA LEU A 20 1.73 21.70 -7.20
C LEU A 20 1.49 20.21 -7.44
N ALA A 21 1.76 19.77 -8.65
CA ALA A 21 1.75 18.36 -8.99
C ALA A 21 3.17 17.91 -9.39
N VAL A 22 3.57 16.74 -8.90
CA VAL A 22 4.88 16.13 -9.11
C VAL A 22 4.68 14.78 -9.78
N GLU A 23 5.53 14.40 -10.73
CA GLU A 23 5.43 13.13 -11.43
C GLU A 23 5.60 11.92 -10.50
N LEU A 24 4.76 10.87 -10.65
CA LEU A 24 4.80 9.65 -9.85
C LEU A 24 6.15 8.93 -9.96
N ARG A 25 6.72 8.88 -11.17
CA ARG A 25 8.00 8.20 -11.43
C ARG A 25 9.15 8.88 -10.69
N PHE A 26 9.11 10.21 -10.62
CA PHE A 26 10.07 10.99 -9.85
C PHE A 26 9.91 10.75 -8.35
N LEU A 27 8.67 10.70 -7.83
CA LEU A 27 8.42 10.37 -6.42
C LEU A 27 8.92 8.97 -6.06
N ASP A 28 8.65 7.97 -6.90
CA ASP A 28 9.16 6.60 -6.69
C ASP A 28 10.69 6.55 -6.73
N PHE A 29 11.31 7.29 -7.66
CA PHE A 29 12.77 7.42 -7.72
C PHE A 29 13.34 8.02 -6.44
N VAL A 30 12.78 9.13 -5.94
CA VAL A 30 13.27 9.80 -4.73
C VAL A 30 13.04 8.94 -3.48
N THR A 31 11.90 8.25 -3.37
CA THR A 31 11.65 7.32 -2.26
C THR A 31 12.68 6.18 -2.25
N ARG A 32 13.01 5.61 -3.41
CA ARG A 32 14.08 4.60 -3.53
C ARG A 32 15.47 5.18 -3.28
N LEU A 33 15.72 6.43 -3.69
CA LEU A 33 16.98 7.12 -3.42
C LEU A 33 17.20 7.29 -1.92
N TYR A 34 16.16 7.63 -1.16
CA TYR A 34 16.21 7.80 0.29
C TYR A 34 16.35 6.49 1.08
N GLN A 35 16.20 5.34 0.43
CA GLN A 35 16.58 4.05 1.03
C GLN A 35 18.10 3.82 0.98
N ARG A 36 18.82 4.54 0.10
CA ARG A 36 20.26 4.36 -0.13
C ARG A 36 21.10 5.55 0.33
N LEU A 37 20.48 6.72 0.46
CA LEU A 37 21.10 7.96 0.94
C LEU A 37 20.26 8.55 2.07
N ALA A 38 20.92 9.31 2.95
CA ALA A 38 20.22 10.13 3.92
C ALA A 38 19.27 11.11 3.19
N PRO A 39 18.03 11.31 3.67
CA PRO A 39 17.02 12.09 2.98
C PRO A 39 17.42 13.57 2.90
N ASN A 40 17.89 13.99 1.73
CA ASN A 40 18.28 15.36 1.44
C ASN A 40 17.30 16.03 0.49
N ASN A 41 16.12 16.38 1.02
CA ASN A 41 15.10 17.13 0.27
C ASN A 41 15.64 18.50 -0.19
N THR A 42 16.51 19.12 0.59
CA THR A 42 17.06 20.45 0.29
C THR A 42 17.93 20.41 -0.96
N ALA A 43 18.88 19.47 -1.06
CA ALA A 43 19.73 19.35 -2.24
C ALA A 43 18.92 19.06 -3.50
N ILE A 44 17.98 18.10 -3.45
CA ILE A 44 17.14 17.77 -4.61
C ILE A 44 16.32 18.98 -5.04
N CYS A 45 15.69 19.69 -4.10
CA CYS A 45 14.88 20.86 -4.42
C CYS A 45 15.73 22.01 -4.93
N HIS A 46 16.90 22.28 -4.34
CA HIS A 46 17.83 23.30 -4.85
C HIS A 46 18.29 22.97 -6.28
N THR A 47 18.67 21.72 -6.54
CA THR A 47 19.05 21.30 -7.90
C THR A 47 17.90 21.47 -8.88
N LEU A 48 16.67 21.14 -8.49
CA LEU A 48 15.49 21.37 -9.32
C LEU A 48 15.23 22.87 -9.56
N GLU A 49 15.34 23.69 -8.52
CA GLU A 49 15.16 25.14 -8.61
C GLU A 49 16.22 25.78 -9.51
N ASP A 50 17.48 25.35 -9.39
CA ASP A 50 18.57 25.82 -10.24
C ASP A 50 18.37 25.37 -11.70
N PHE A 51 17.93 24.13 -11.91
CA PHE A 51 17.56 23.64 -13.24
C PHE A 51 16.41 24.46 -13.85
N LEU A 52 15.32 24.67 -13.11
CA LEU A 52 14.19 25.49 -13.56
C LEU A 52 14.60 26.94 -13.83
N ARG A 53 15.47 27.50 -12.99
CA ARG A 53 16.02 28.85 -13.17
C ARG A 53 16.82 28.95 -14.48
N SER A 54 17.61 27.93 -14.82
CA SER A 54 18.33 27.87 -16.10
C SER A 54 17.41 27.88 -17.32
N GLN A 55 16.18 27.36 -17.16
CA GLN A 55 15.14 27.35 -18.20
C GLN A 55 14.29 28.64 -18.21
N GLY A 56 14.62 29.63 -17.37
CA GLY A 56 13.89 30.89 -17.26
C GLY A 56 12.70 30.87 -16.30
N TYR A 57 12.46 29.76 -15.59
CA TYR A 57 11.40 29.68 -14.58
C TYR A 57 11.92 30.13 -13.21
N GLN A 58 11.33 31.18 -12.65
CA GLN A 58 11.62 31.65 -11.28
C GLN A 58 10.44 31.37 -10.35
N LEU A 59 10.68 30.50 -9.37
CA LEU A 59 9.76 30.28 -8.26
C LEU A 59 9.89 31.45 -7.27
N ARG A 60 8.79 32.19 -7.04
CA ARG A 60 8.75 33.30 -6.09
C ARG A 60 8.44 32.80 -4.68
N GLY A 61 9.20 33.27 -3.69
CA GLY A 61 9.00 32.97 -2.27
C GLY A 61 10.20 32.28 -1.62
N GLN A 62 10.11 32.01 -0.32
CA GLN A 62 11.13 31.27 0.43
C GLN A 62 10.86 29.77 0.30
N ASP A 63 11.76 29.04 -0.37
CA ASP A 63 11.74 27.59 -0.57
C ASP A 63 10.37 26.97 -0.96
N PRO A 64 9.61 27.56 -1.90
CA PRO A 64 8.26 27.08 -2.22
C PRO A 64 8.30 25.63 -2.72
N LEU A 65 9.28 25.29 -3.56
CA LEU A 65 9.38 23.95 -4.13
C LEU A 65 9.65 22.91 -3.04
N ARG A 66 10.59 23.20 -2.14
CA ARG A 66 10.92 22.29 -1.03
C ARG A 66 9.71 22.02 -0.15
N ARG A 67 8.94 23.04 0.21
CA ARG A 67 7.73 22.88 1.04
C ARG A 67 6.69 22.02 0.35
N HIS A 68 6.39 22.30 -0.92
CA HIS A 68 5.42 21.52 -1.69
C HIS A 68 5.91 20.09 -1.92
N PHE A 69 7.19 19.90 -2.23
CA PHE A 69 7.80 18.60 -2.45
C PHE A 69 7.75 17.74 -1.19
N GLN A 70 8.10 18.29 -0.03
CA GLN A 70 8.00 17.57 1.25
C GLN A 70 6.56 17.17 1.59
N SER A 71 5.59 18.06 1.34
CA SER A 71 4.17 17.72 1.51
C SER A 71 3.75 16.58 0.59
N THR A 72 4.11 16.68 -0.68
CA THR A 72 3.83 15.66 -1.72
C THR A 72 4.40 14.31 -1.32
N LEU A 73 5.68 14.27 -0.92
CA LEU A 73 6.38 13.05 -0.55
C LEU A 73 5.75 12.40 0.69
N ARG A 74 5.32 13.20 1.67
CA ARG A 74 4.60 12.69 2.84
C ARG A 74 3.32 11.98 2.44
N TRP A 75 2.49 12.61 1.61
CA TRP A 75 1.23 12.04 1.15
C TRP A 75 1.44 10.82 0.26
N TYR A 76 2.48 10.83 -0.58
CA TYR A 76 2.86 9.68 -1.39
C TYR A 76 3.25 8.48 -0.51
N ASN A 77 4.11 8.68 0.49
CA ASN A 77 4.52 7.62 1.41
C ASN A 77 3.33 7.11 2.24
N ALA A 78 2.45 8.00 2.71
CA ALA A 78 1.23 7.60 3.42
C ALA A 78 0.32 6.74 2.53
N LEU A 79 0.15 7.11 1.26
CA LEU A 79 -0.62 6.34 0.30
C LEU A 79 0.00 4.96 0.05
N GLN A 80 1.33 4.89 -0.12
CA GLN A 80 2.03 3.61 -0.24
C GLN A 80 1.79 2.72 0.99
N GLN A 81 1.93 3.27 2.20
CA GLN A 81 1.70 2.53 3.45
C GLN A 81 0.26 2.03 3.57
N LEU A 82 -0.73 2.87 3.27
CA LEU A 82 -2.14 2.49 3.29
C LEU A 82 -2.45 1.40 2.25
N THR A 83 -1.84 1.49 1.07
CA THR A 83 -2.00 0.50 0.01
C THR A 83 -1.41 -0.85 0.42
N THR A 84 -0.18 -0.85 0.94
CA THR A 84 0.48 -2.07 1.43
C THR A 84 -0.33 -2.71 2.57
N SER A 85 -0.75 -1.91 3.56
CA SER A 85 -1.57 -2.40 4.68
C SER A 85 -2.90 -2.99 4.21
N HIS A 86 -3.55 -2.38 3.21
CA HIS A 86 -4.78 -2.89 2.64
C HIS A 86 -4.58 -4.24 1.93
N VAL A 87 -3.52 -4.36 1.12
CA VAL A 87 -3.17 -5.62 0.44
C VAL A 87 -2.82 -6.70 1.46
N ASP A 88 -2.04 -6.38 2.49
CA ASP A 88 -1.69 -7.31 3.57
C ASP A 88 -2.93 -7.77 4.35
N SER A 89 -3.89 -6.88 4.58
CA SER A 89 -5.17 -7.22 5.20
C SER A 89 -5.97 -8.20 4.35
N ILE A 90 -6.13 -7.93 3.05
CA ILE A 90 -6.82 -8.85 2.13
C ILE A 90 -6.14 -10.21 2.10
N LEU A 91 -4.81 -10.22 2.01
CA LEU A 91 -4.03 -11.45 1.97
C LEU A 91 -4.15 -12.24 3.27
N SER A 92 -4.16 -11.56 4.42
CA SER A 92 -4.35 -12.17 5.74
C SER A 92 -5.75 -12.77 5.88
N SER A 93 -6.79 -12.06 5.43
CA SER A 93 -8.15 -12.58 5.40
C SER A 93 -8.28 -13.83 4.53
N ALA A 94 -7.70 -13.81 3.31
CA ALA A 94 -7.71 -14.97 2.42
C ALA A 94 -7.01 -16.19 3.02
N ARG A 95 -5.86 -15.98 3.69
CA ARG A 95 -5.16 -17.05 4.41
C ARG A 95 -6.01 -17.63 5.54
N GLN A 96 -6.69 -16.78 6.30
CA GLN A 96 -7.54 -17.23 7.41
C GLN A 96 -8.70 -18.10 6.89
N THR A 97 -9.36 -17.70 5.81
CA THR A 97 -10.44 -18.51 5.20
C THR A 97 -9.97 -19.90 4.76
N ILE A 98 -8.74 -20.03 4.25
CA ILE A 98 -8.18 -21.33 3.86
C ILE A 98 -7.97 -22.22 5.09
N ILE A 99 -7.47 -21.65 6.19
CA ILE A 99 -7.25 -22.37 7.45
C ILE A 99 -8.58 -22.82 8.05
N ASP A 100 -9.58 -21.93 8.10
CA ASP A 100 -10.90 -22.23 8.66
C ASP A 100 -11.60 -23.35 7.86
N ASN A 101 -11.45 -23.35 6.53
CA ASN A 101 -12.00 -24.39 5.66
C ASN A 101 -11.26 -25.74 5.83
N GLY A 102 -9.94 -25.72 6.06
CA GLY A 102 -9.15 -26.92 6.33
C GLY A 102 -9.50 -27.58 7.66
N ASN A 103 -9.74 -26.78 8.71
CA ASN A 103 -10.15 -27.29 10.02
C ASN A 103 -11.58 -27.86 10.06
N THR A 104 -12.44 -27.51 9.09
CA THR A 104 -13.83 -27.98 9.04
C THR A 104 -13.95 -29.41 8.46
N GLN A 105 -12.94 -29.92 7.73
CA GLN A 105 -12.97 -31.26 7.14
C GLN A 105 -12.50 -32.40 8.07
N GLU A 106 -11.91 -32.12 9.24
CA GLU A 106 -11.42 -33.17 10.17
C GLU A 106 -12.41 -33.57 11.29
N SER A 107 -13.65 -33.06 11.30
CA SER A 107 -14.66 -33.39 12.35
C SER A 107 -15.87 -34.20 11.87
N ALA A 108 -15.82 -34.84 10.69
CA ALA A 108 -16.96 -35.58 10.13
C ALA A 108 -16.62 -37.00 9.65
N THR A 109 -15.76 -37.74 10.35
CA THR A 109 -15.64 -39.20 10.17
C THR A 109 -15.48 -39.88 11.53
N ASP A 110 -16.60 -40.10 12.22
CA ASP A 110 -16.73 -41.15 13.26
C ASP A 110 -18.21 -41.32 13.62
N LEU A 111 -19.00 -41.88 12.68
CA LEU A 111 -20.34 -42.39 12.97
C LEU A 111 -20.78 -43.31 11.83
N GLU A 112 -20.24 -44.53 11.79
CA GLU A 112 -20.93 -45.69 11.21
C GLU A 112 -20.24 -46.99 11.61
N CYS A 113 -20.81 -47.70 12.60
CA CYS A 113 -20.66 -49.14 12.72
C CYS A 113 -22.03 -49.70 13.08
N ASP A 114 -22.87 -49.84 12.07
CA ASP A 114 -24.04 -50.72 12.11
C ASP A 114 -23.67 -52.02 11.41
N SER A 115 -23.69 -53.11 12.18
CA SER A 115 -23.86 -54.46 11.64
C SER A 115 -24.50 -55.34 12.71
N SER A 116 -25.83 -55.26 12.77
CA SER A 116 -26.80 -56.37 12.82
C SER A 116 -26.42 -57.69 13.54
N SER A 117 -26.98 -57.89 14.75
CA SER A 117 -27.68 -59.03 15.41
C SER A 117 -27.45 -60.53 15.00
N PRO A 118 -27.72 -61.57 15.86
CA PRO A 118 -28.87 -61.68 16.78
C PRO A 118 -28.64 -62.40 18.15
N PRO A 119 -29.68 -62.56 19.01
CA PRO A 119 -29.54 -62.88 20.43
C PRO A 119 -29.65 -64.40 20.71
N SER A 120 -29.15 -64.84 21.87
CA SER A 120 -29.50 -66.15 22.42
C SER A 120 -29.52 -66.08 23.95
N SER A 121 -30.71 -66.32 24.51
CA SER A 121 -30.94 -66.57 25.94
C SER A 121 -31.61 -67.96 26.10
N PRO A 122 -31.87 -68.47 27.31
CA PRO A 122 -31.32 -69.73 27.83
C PRO A 122 -32.33 -70.89 27.85
N THR A 123 -31.88 -72.14 27.96
CA THR A 123 -32.73 -73.24 28.44
C THR A 123 -31.87 -74.37 29.02
N GLY A 124 -32.16 -74.77 30.27
CA GLY A 124 -31.51 -75.90 30.95
C GLY A 124 -31.44 -75.69 32.45
#